data_AF-A0A427N774-F1
#
_entry.id   AF-A0A427N774-F1
#
_cell.length_a   1.000
_cell.length_b   1.000
_cell.length_c   1.000
_cell.angle_alpha   90.00
_cell.angle_beta   90.00
_cell.angle_gamma   90.00
#
_symmetry.space_group_name_H-M   'P 1'
#
loop_
_entity.id
_entity.type
_entity.pdbx_description
1 polymer ?
#
loop_
_entity_poly.entity_id
_entity_poly.type
_entity_poly.pdbx_seq_one_letter_code
_entity_poly.pdbx_strand_id
1 'polypeptide(L)' 'MARFYLLTVEPTLFGGGSLMRCWGRIGTKGQLKIDLFDTVVEASEAAGKLLHDKLKRGYSRNEENSREPGSKPIGTQRR' A
#
# COMPACT_ATOMS: atom_id res chain seq x y z
N MET A 1 16.85 -12.05 -0.77
CA MET A 1 16.11 -11.84 0.51
C MET A 1 14.85 -11.06 0.21
N ALA A 2 13.71 -11.75 0.03
CA ALA A 2 12.53 -11.14 -0.56
C ALA A 2 11.73 -10.29 0.45
N ARG A 3 11.32 -9.09 0.02
CA ARG A 3 10.53 -8.15 0.83
C ARG A 3 9.20 -7.87 0.14
N PHE A 4 8.15 -7.66 0.92
CA PHE A 4 6.85 -7.21 0.40
C PHE A 4 6.54 -5.81 0.90
N TYR A 5 5.71 -5.11 0.15
CA TYR A 5 5.18 -3.81 0.52
C TYR A 5 3.76 -3.72 -0.03
N LEU A 6 2.76 -3.55 0.82
CA LEU A 6 1.35 -3.54 0.46
C LEU A 6 0.75 -2.19 0.86
N LEU A 7 -0.03 -1.61 -0.04
CA LEU A 7 -0.74 -0.35 0.17
C LEU A 7 -2.23 -0.57 -0.09
N THR A 8 -3.05 -0.13 0.85
CA THR A 8 -4.51 -0.21 0.75
C THR A 8 -5.10 1.12 1.16
N VAL A 9 -6.02 1.65 0.35
CA VAL A 9 -6.72 2.90 0.64
C VAL A 9 -8.15 2.55 0.99
N GLU A 10 -8.53 2.75 2.24
CA GLU A 10 -9.88 2.47 2.72
C GLU A 10 -10.60 3.78 3.06
N PRO A 11 -11.87 3.94 2.67
CA PRO A 11 -12.70 5.02 3.18
C PRO A 11 -12.95 4.82 4.67
N THR A 12 -12.91 5.89 5.44
CA THR A 12 -13.21 5.85 6.87
C THR A 12 -14.69 6.09 7.14
N LEU A 13 -15.18 5.62 8.29
CA LEU A 13 -16.58 5.83 8.73
C LEU A 13 -16.96 7.31 8.89
N PHE A 14 -15.98 8.21 8.96
CA PHE A 14 -16.18 9.65 9.17
C PHE A 14 -16.07 10.47 7.88
N GLY A 15 -16.11 9.83 6.70
CA GLY A 15 -16.00 10.52 5.41
C GLY A 15 -14.56 10.89 5.02
N GLY A 16 -13.58 10.59 5.88
CA GLY A 16 -12.16 10.72 5.57
C GLY A 16 -11.58 9.51 4.84
N GLY A 17 -10.27 9.55 4.55
CA GLY A 17 -9.52 8.47 3.92
C GLY A 17 -8.52 7.85 4.88
N SER A 18 -8.25 6.56 4.75
CA SER A 18 -7.16 5.90 5.47
C SER A 18 -6.24 5.17 4.51
N LEU A 19 -4.94 5.30 4.73
CA LEU A 19 -3.90 4.59 4.00
C LEU A 19 -3.27 3.56 4.93
N MET A 20 -3.54 2.29 4.64
CA MET A 20 -2.87 1.17 5.30
C MET A 20 -1.62 0.79 4.51
N ARG A 21 -0.49 0.70 5.20
CA ARG A 21 0.81 0.28 4.67
C ARG A 21 1.33 -0.92 5.44
N CYS A 22 1.49 -2.06 4.76
CA CYS A 22 2.14 -3.24 5.32
C CYS A 22 3.49 -3.46 4.65
N TRP A 23 4.54 -3.77 5.42
CA TRP A 23 5.83 -4.13 4.84
C TRP A 23 6.56 -5.15 5.70
N GLY A 24 7.41 -5.94 5.06
CA GLY A 24 8.14 -6.98 5.80
C GLY A 24 9.03 -7.81 4.92
N ARG A 25 9.70 -8.78 5.55
CA ARG A 25 10.35 -9.88 4.84
C ARG A 25 9.32 -10.99 4.61
N ILE A 26 9.36 -11.63 3.46
CA ILE A 26 8.49 -12.78 3.18
C ILE A 26 8.79 -13.89 4.20
N GLY A 27 7.74 -14.47 4.78
CA GLY A 27 7.84 -15.47 5.85
C GLY A 27 7.92 -14.89 7.27
N THR A 28 7.72 -13.57 7.45
CA THR A 28 7.63 -12.92 8.78
C THR A 28 6.30 -12.20 8.93
N LYS A 29 5.89 -11.88 10.17
CA LYS A 29 4.67 -11.10 10.46
C LYS A 29 4.64 -9.70 9.81
N GLY A 30 5.81 -9.14 9.46
CA GLY A 30 5.91 -7.79 8.91
C GLY A 30 5.53 -6.69 9.91
N GLN A 31 5.27 -5.50 9.39
CA GLN A 31 4.81 -4.33 10.11
C GLN A 31 3.64 -3.71 9.35
N LEU A 32 2.66 -3.19 10.08
CA LEU A 32 1.52 -2.44 9.57
C LEU A 32 1.58 -1.03 10.14
N LYS A 33 1.29 -0.04 9.32
CA LYS A 33 0.99 1.32 9.77
C LYS A 33 -0.24 1.84 9.03
N ILE A 34 -1.04 2.63 9.74
CA ILE A 34 -2.24 3.26 9.21
C ILE A 34 -2.02 4.75 9.32
N ASP A 35 -2.20 5.46 8.21
CA ASP A 35 -2.21 6.93 8.17
C ASP A 35 -3.64 7.38 7.86
N LEU A 36 -4.16 8.28 8.69
CA LEU A 36 -5.51 8.84 8.54
C LEU A 36 -5.42 10.18 7.80
N PHE A 37 -6.39 10.43 6.95
CA PHE A 37 -6.53 11.64 6.13
C PHE A 37 -7.97 12.16 6.24
N ASP A 38 -8.13 13.47 6.07
CA ASP A 38 -9.43 14.12 6.16
C ASP A 38 -10.31 13.80 4.95
N THR A 39 -9.70 13.39 3.83
CA THR A 39 -10.43 12.95 2.63
C THR A 39 -9.83 11.69 1.99
N VAL A 40 -10.69 10.93 1.32
CA VAL A 40 -10.28 9.75 0.52
C VAL A 40 -9.35 10.15 -0.63
N VAL A 41 -9.54 11.35 -1.19
CA VAL A 41 -8.70 11.89 -2.26
C VAL A 41 -7.26 12.05 -1.80
N GLU A 42 -7.05 12.70 -0.64
CA GLU A 42 -5.71 12.85 -0.04
C GLU A 42 -5.04 11.50 0.23
N ALA A 43 -5.78 10.53 0.78
CA ALA A 43 -5.27 9.18 1.00
C ALA A 43 -4.85 8.50 -0.31
N SER A 44 -5.64 8.66 -1.39
CA SER A 44 -5.34 8.11 -2.71
C SER A 44 -4.12 8.76 -3.36
N GLU A 45 -3.96 10.07 -3.21
CA GLU A 45 -2.80 10.82 -3.70
C GLU A 45 -1.53 10.43 -2.94
N ALA A 46 -1.59 10.35 -1.61
CA ALA A 46 -0.48 9.91 -0.77
C ALA A 46 -0.05 8.48 -1.12
N ALA A 47 -1.01 7.58 -1.34
CA ALA A 47 -0.75 6.22 -1.81
C ALA A 47 -0.08 6.20 -3.18
N GLY A 48 -0.53 7.06 -4.12
CA GLY A 48 0.06 7.20 -5.44
C GLY A 48 1.53 7.65 -5.39
N LYS A 49 1.83 8.68 -4.60
CA LYS A 49 3.20 9.19 -4.38
C LYS A 49 4.11 8.09 -3.81
N LEU A 50 3.66 7.42 -2.75
CA LEU A 50 4.38 6.28 -2.16
C LEU A 50 4.60 5.16 -3.18
N LEU A 51 3.61 4.87 -4.01
CA LEU A 51 3.71 3.84 -5.04
C LEU A 51 4.77 4.17 -6.07
N HIS A 52 4.80 5.39 -6.59
CA HIS A 52 5.84 5.82 -7.53
C HIS A 52 7.24 5.70 -6.92
N ASP A 53 7.42 6.10 -5.66
CA ASP A 53 8.72 6.01 -4.99
C ASP A 53 9.17 4.57 -4.77
N LYS A 54 8.25 3.65 -4.43
CA LYS A 54 8.58 2.23 -4.26
C LYS A 54 8.83 1.53 -5.59
N LEU A 55 8.10 1.88 -6.65
CA LEU A 55 8.37 1.39 -8.00
C LEU A 55 9.79 1.77 -8.44
N LYS A 56 10.19 3.04 -8.25
CA LYS A 56 11.57 3.50 -8.53
C LYS A 56 12.63 2.72 -7.72
N ARG A 57 12.27 2.24 -6.52
CA ARG A 57 13.16 1.43 -5.67
C ARG A 57 13.27 -0.04 -6.10
N GLY A 58 12.58 -0.45 -7.16
CA GLY A 58 12.61 -1.81 -7.70
C GLY A 58 11.57 -2.75 -7.10
N TYR A 59 10.50 -2.22 -6.50
CA TYR A 59 9.28 -3.00 -6.25
C TYR A 59 8.48 -3.11 -7.55
N SER A 60 7.90 -4.26 -7.84
CA SER A 60 7.03 -4.47 -9.01
C SER A 60 5.57 -4.45 -8.58
N ARG A 61 4.61 -4.05 -9.42
CA ARG A 61 3.18 -4.19 -9.11
C ARG A 61 2.79 -5.67 -9.24
N ASN A 62 2.14 -6.25 -8.22
CA ASN A 62 1.53 -7.58 -8.34
C ASN A 62 0.05 -7.39 -8.65
N GLU A 63 -0.38 -7.79 -9.84
CA GLU A 63 -1.77 -7.64 -10.30
C GLU A 63 -2.75 -8.60 -9.61
N GLU A 64 -2.24 -9.59 -8.87
CA GLU A 64 -3.05 -10.60 -8.18
C GLU A 64 -3.89 -10.03 -7.02
N ASN A 65 -3.42 -8.94 -6.36
CA ASN A 65 -4.15 -8.27 -5.28
C ASN A 65 -5.11 -7.16 -5.76
N SER A 66 -5.25 -6.94 -7.08
CA SER A 66 -6.10 -5.87 -7.65
C SER A 66 -7.59 -6.22 -7.68
N ARG A 67 -7.96 -7.42 -7.21
CA ARG A 67 -9.33 -7.93 -7.28
C ARG A 67 -10.22 -7.43 -6.13
N GLU A 68 -9.66 -6.75 -5.13
CA GLU A 68 -10.41 -6.12 -4.04
C GLU A 68 -10.61 -4.62 -4.31
N PRO A 69 -11.86 -4.12 -4.34
CA PRO A 69 -12.14 -2.70 -4.55
C PRO A 69 -11.56 -1.88 -3.37
N GLY A 70 -10.52 -1.08 -3.62
CA GLY A 70 -9.84 -0.22 -2.61
C GLY A 70 -8.34 -0.52 -2.41
N SER A 71 -7.87 -1.70 -2.82
CA SER A 71 -6.46 -2.08 -2.69
C SER A 71 -5.63 -1.70 -3.92
N LYS A 72 -4.57 -0.89 -3.74
CA LYS A 72 -3.54 -0.63 -4.77
C LYS A 72 -2.33 -1.51 -4.45
N PRO A 73 -2.21 -2.73 -5.00
CA PRO A 73 -1.08 -3.58 -4.64
C PRO A 73 0.23 -3.03 -5.15
N ILE A 74 1.13 -2.74 -4.21
CA ILE A 74 2.55 -2.83 -4.50
C ILE A 74 2.93 -4.29 -4.31
N GLY A 75 3.64 -4.81 -5.29
CA GLY A 75 4.08 -6.18 -5.31
C GLY A 75 5.49 -6.33 -4.77
N THR A 76 5.80 -7.59 -4.57
CA THR A 76 7.02 -8.12 -3.99
C THR A 76 8.28 -7.61 -4.68
N GLN A 77 9.26 -7.16 -3.90
CA GLN A 77 10.63 -6.94 -4.38
C GLN A 77 11.39 -8.28 -4.28
N ARG A 78 11.50 -8.99 -5.41
CA ARG A 78 12.36 -10.17 -5.53
C ARG A 78 13.78 -9.72 -5.88
N ARG A 79 14.69 -9.80 -4.92
CA ARG A 79 16.15 -9.80 -5.11
C ARG A 79 16.74 -10.97 -4.34
#